data_AF-U2IZE0-F1
#
_entry.id   AF-U2IZE0-F1
#
_cell.length_a   1.000
_cell.length_b   1.000
_cell.length_c   1.000
_cell.angle_alpha   90.00
_cell.angle_beta   90.00
_cell.angle_gamma   90.00
#
_symmetry.space_group_name_H-M   'P 1'
#
loop_
_entity.id
_entity.type
_entity.pdbx_description
1 polymer ?
#
loop_
_entity_poly.entity_id
_entity_poly.type
_entity_poly.pdbx_seq_one_letter_code
_entity_poly.pdbx_strand_id
1 'polypeptide(L)'
;MENLTRTPRVLFARNLVRNNRARGILINTPRPVLIEENTFDHVSGSAILFSTDNNMWYESGQTREVTIRRNLFEDVLTSLYQFTSAVISIHPIIPDLGAQRQPFYGQGAGSIRILENTFRTFDTPLLHAISTDGILWRDNRIEPTRSYPKFHPNQKRFLFEGCRNIDIAPSDTIQ
;
A
#
# COMPACT_ATOMS: atom_id res chain seq x y z
N MET A 1 25.44 -1.92 0.05
CA MET A 1 25.24 -0.45 0.08
C MET A 1 24.64 -0.04 -1.26
N GLU A 2 23.44 0.53 -1.26
CA GLU A 2 22.69 0.89 -2.49
C GLU A 2 23.18 2.23 -3.07
N ASN A 3 23.23 2.36 -4.40
CA ASN A 3 23.64 3.60 -5.07
C ASN A 3 22.48 4.58 -5.22
N LEU A 4 22.28 5.43 -4.20
CA LEU A 4 21.21 6.43 -4.13
C LEU A 4 21.21 7.45 -5.29
N THR A 5 22.33 7.62 -6.01
CA THR A 5 22.42 8.56 -7.14
C THR A 5 21.76 8.03 -8.41
N ARG A 6 21.48 6.73 -8.51
CA ARG A 6 20.94 6.05 -9.70
C ARG A 6 19.54 5.45 -9.51
N THR A 7 18.82 5.82 -8.45
CA THR A 7 17.45 5.35 -8.21
C THR A 7 16.40 6.17 -8.98
N PRO A 8 15.39 5.57 -9.61
CA PRO A 8 14.44 6.32 -10.44
C PRO A 8 13.37 7.03 -9.59
N ARG A 9 12.93 8.21 -10.04
CA ARG A 9 11.59 8.72 -9.72
C ARG A 9 10.58 7.93 -10.55
N VAL A 10 9.43 7.59 -10.00
CA VAL A 10 8.45 6.72 -10.70
C VAL A 10 7.17 7.48 -10.94
N LEU A 11 6.72 7.48 -12.20
CA LEU A 11 5.37 7.83 -12.61
C LEU A 11 4.71 6.56 -13.15
N PHE A 12 3.72 6.05 -12.44
CA PHE A 12 2.90 4.91 -12.85
C PHE A 12 1.47 5.42 -13.04
N ALA A 13 1.11 5.80 -14.26
CA ALA A 13 -0.15 6.48 -14.52
C ALA A 13 -0.92 5.94 -15.72
N ARG A 14 -2.26 5.91 -15.61
CA ARG A 14 -3.20 5.54 -16.69
C ARG A 14 -3.00 4.13 -17.23
N ASN A 15 -2.67 3.19 -16.34
CA ASN A 15 -2.50 1.78 -16.67
C ASN A 15 -3.73 0.95 -16.29
N LEU A 16 -3.92 -0.17 -16.99
CA LEU A 16 -4.80 -1.26 -16.58
C LEU A 16 -3.95 -2.45 -16.13
N VAL A 17 -4.05 -2.81 -14.85
CA VAL A 17 -3.38 -3.97 -14.24
C VAL A 17 -4.45 -4.96 -13.86
N ARG A 18 -4.48 -6.13 -14.51
CA ARG A 18 -5.57 -7.11 -14.29
C ARG A 18 -5.15 -8.57 -14.45
N ASN A 19 -5.90 -9.46 -13.82
CA ASN A 19 -5.80 -10.92 -13.95
C ASN A 19 -4.40 -11.50 -13.65
N ASN A 20 -3.59 -10.78 -12.87
CA ASN A 20 -2.26 -11.21 -12.51
C ASN A 20 -2.28 -12.09 -11.25
N ARG A 21 -1.41 -13.11 -11.27
CA ARG A 21 -1.04 -13.86 -10.07
C ARG A 21 -0.20 -12.95 -9.15
N ALA A 22 -0.44 -13.04 -7.84
CA ALA A 22 0.24 -12.29 -6.79
C ALA A 22 -0.06 -10.77 -6.82
N ARG A 23 0.96 -9.89 -6.79
CA ARG A 23 0.76 -8.44 -6.60
C ARG A 23 0.59 -7.69 -7.91
N GLY A 24 -0.14 -6.58 -7.90
CA GLY A 24 -0.30 -5.68 -9.06
C GLY A 24 1.02 -4.97 -9.39
N ILE A 25 1.51 -4.16 -8.46
CA ILE A 25 2.84 -3.53 -8.53
C ILE A 25 3.59 -3.68 -7.20
N LEU A 26 4.92 -3.76 -7.29
CA LEU A 26 5.83 -3.70 -6.16
C LEU A 26 6.71 -2.46 -6.28
N ILE A 27 6.75 -1.63 -5.24
CA ILE A 27 7.46 -0.34 -5.23
C ILE A 27 8.52 -0.30 -4.14
N ASN A 28 9.78 -0.23 -4.57
CA ASN A 28 10.96 -0.05 -3.73
C ASN A 28 11.89 0.97 -4.38
N THR A 29 11.68 2.26 -4.13
CA THR A 29 12.63 3.30 -4.57
C THR A 29 12.66 4.44 -3.54
N PRO A 30 13.84 4.98 -3.19
CA PRO A 30 13.93 6.09 -2.25
C PRO A 30 13.54 7.44 -2.84
N ARG A 31 13.24 7.51 -4.14
CA ARG A 31 12.80 8.74 -4.80
C ARG A 31 11.28 8.80 -4.90
N PRO A 32 10.70 10.01 -5.09
CA PRO A 32 9.26 10.18 -5.16
C PRO A 32 8.58 9.26 -6.18
N VAL A 33 7.43 8.72 -5.76
CA VAL A 33 6.57 7.85 -6.56
C VAL A 33 5.19 8.49 -6.73
N LEU A 34 4.68 8.53 -7.96
CA LEU A 34 3.31 8.93 -8.27
C LEU A 34 2.60 7.76 -8.96
N ILE A 35 1.53 7.27 -8.32
CA ILE A 35 0.65 6.21 -8.83
C ILE A 35 -0.72 6.84 -9.02
N GLU A 36 -1.09 7.16 -10.26
CA GLU A 36 -2.35 7.87 -10.51
C GLU A 36 -3.17 7.37 -11.69
N GLU A 37 -4.50 7.45 -11.56
CA GLU A 37 -5.43 7.16 -12.66
C GLU A 37 -5.27 5.75 -13.23
N ASN A 38 -4.82 4.79 -12.42
CA ASN A 38 -4.73 3.39 -12.81
C ASN A 38 -5.98 2.62 -12.41
N THR A 39 -6.24 1.52 -13.11
CA THR A 39 -7.23 0.52 -12.75
C THR A 39 -6.52 -0.77 -12.35
N PHE A 40 -6.72 -1.21 -11.12
CA PHE A 40 -6.31 -2.51 -10.61
C PHE A 40 -7.54 -3.40 -10.52
N ASP A 41 -7.65 -4.37 -11.43
CA ASP A 41 -8.87 -5.12 -11.71
C ASP A 41 -8.64 -6.62 -11.47
N HIS A 42 -9.26 -7.16 -10.43
CA HIS A 42 -9.15 -8.57 -10.03
C HIS A 42 -7.71 -9.05 -9.84
N VAL A 43 -6.86 -8.21 -9.26
CA VAL A 43 -5.51 -8.58 -8.81
C VAL A 43 -5.63 -9.59 -7.67
N SER A 44 -4.96 -10.75 -7.79
CA SER A 44 -5.15 -11.83 -6.81
C SER A 44 -4.57 -11.54 -5.42
N GLY A 45 -3.51 -10.75 -5.31
CA GLY A 45 -2.95 -10.26 -4.05
C GLY A 45 -3.18 -8.75 -3.87
N SER A 46 -2.27 -8.07 -3.16
CA SER A 46 -2.32 -6.61 -3.04
C SER A 46 -2.16 -5.95 -4.41
N ALA A 47 -2.97 -4.94 -4.68
CA ALA A 47 -2.83 -4.10 -5.86
C ALA A 47 -1.47 -3.38 -5.85
N ILE A 48 -1.09 -2.86 -4.68
CA ILE A 48 0.17 -2.14 -4.48
C ILE A 48 0.85 -2.73 -3.24
N LEU A 49 2.09 -3.19 -3.39
CA LEU A 49 2.94 -3.66 -2.31
C LEU A 49 4.21 -2.81 -2.22
N PHE A 50 4.52 -2.30 -1.04
CA PHE A 50 5.86 -1.81 -0.70
C PHE A 50 6.50 -2.85 0.19
N SER A 51 7.62 -3.41 -0.22
CA SER A 51 8.23 -4.54 0.50
C SER A 51 9.71 -4.52 0.28
N THR A 52 10.48 -4.12 1.30
CA THR A 52 11.93 -4.28 1.30
C THR A 52 12.29 -5.45 2.18
N ASP A 53 13.20 -6.29 1.70
CA ASP A 53 13.70 -7.44 2.43
C ASP A 53 15.21 -7.52 2.24
N ASN A 54 15.97 -7.37 3.32
CA ASN A 54 17.42 -7.54 3.33
C ASN A 54 17.86 -8.95 3.79
N ASN A 55 16.93 -9.88 4.01
CA ASN A 55 17.19 -11.24 4.49
C ASN A 55 17.13 -12.27 3.35
N MET A 56 15.99 -12.41 2.65
CA MET A 56 15.81 -13.45 1.61
C MET A 56 15.93 -12.88 0.19
N TRP A 57 15.31 -11.72 -0.09
CA TRP A 57 15.23 -11.15 -1.44
C TRP A 57 16.29 -10.08 -1.75
N TYR A 58 16.98 -9.55 -0.74
CA TYR A 58 17.99 -8.47 -0.84
C TYR A 58 17.50 -7.24 -1.65
N GLU A 59 16.21 -6.91 -1.51
CA GLU A 59 15.58 -5.75 -2.14
C GLU A 59 15.69 -4.51 -1.23
N SER A 60 16.48 -3.54 -1.67
CA SER A 60 16.64 -2.25 -1.03
C SER A 60 15.77 -1.17 -1.69
N GLY A 61 15.24 -0.24 -0.90
CA GLY A 61 14.52 0.92 -1.43
C GLY A 61 13.58 1.53 -0.40
N GLN A 62 14.09 2.48 0.39
CA GLN A 62 13.31 3.18 1.42
C GLN A 62 12.39 4.23 0.79
N THR A 63 11.18 3.84 0.36
CA THR A 63 10.20 4.79 -0.19
C THR A 63 9.89 5.90 0.81
N ARG A 64 10.36 7.11 0.48
CA ARG A 64 10.20 8.29 1.33
C ARG A 64 8.94 9.06 1.05
N GLU A 65 8.56 9.14 -0.22
CA GLU A 65 7.37 9.87 -0.65
C GLU A 65 6.62 9.09 -1.72
N VAL A 66 5.33 8.91 -1.50
CA VAL A 66 4.44 8.37 -2.51
C VAL A 66 3.10 9.08 -2.49
N THR A 67 2.55 9.29 -3.69
CA THR A 67 1.16 9.71 -3.87
C THR A 67 0.44 8.65 -4.69
N ILE A 68 -0.58 8.04 -4.10
CA ILE A 68 -1.49 7.08 -4.71
C ILE A 68 -2.83 7.80 -4.85
N ARG A 69 -3.17 8.26 -6.05
CA ARG A 69 -4.36 9.09 -6.24
C ARG A 69 -5.23 8.75 -7.43
N ARG A 70 -6.54 8.92 -7.30
CA ARG A 70 -7.51 8.72 -8.39
C ARG A 70 -7.41 7.35 -9.07
N ASN A 71 -6.98 6.31 -8.33
CA ASN A 71 -6.96 4.94 -8.84
C ASN A 71 -8.30 4.25 -8.54
N LEU A 72 -8.64 3.27 -9.37
CA LEU A 72 -9.73 2.32 -9.13
C LEU A 72 -9.13 0.98 -8.72
N PHE A 73 -9.55 0.48 -7.56
CA PHE A 73 -9.29 -0.87 -7.09
C PHE A 73 -10.59 -1.66 -7.18
N GLU A 74 -10.68 -2.62 -8.09
CA GLU A 74 -11.87 -3.43 -8.37
C GLU A 74 -11.59 -4.88 -7.94
N ASP A 75 -12.25 -5.30 -6.85
CA ASP A 75 -12.25 -6.66 -6.31
C ASP A 75 -10.88 -7.36 -6.30
N VAL A 76 -9.90 -6.66 -5.73
CA VAL A 76 -8.54 -7.18 -5.52
C VAL A 76 -8.44 -7.99 -4.22
N LEU A 77 -7.29 -8.61 -3.97
CA LEU A 77 -7.08 -9.57 -2.85
C LEU A 77 -7.95 -10.83 -2.93
N THR A 78 -8.13 -11.39 -4.13
CA THR A 78 -8.93 -12.63 -4.31
C THR A 78 -8.20 -13.91 -3.86
N SER A 79 -6.97 -13.83 -3.36
CA SER A 79 -6.18 -14.95 -2.85
C SER A 79 -5.18 -14.52 -1.77
N LEU A 80 -4.68 -15.48 -0.99
CA LEU A 80 -3.68 -15.22 0.05
C LEU A 80 -2.26 -15.33 -0.50
N TYR A 81 -1.47 -14.27 -0.33
CA TYR A 81 -0.02 -14.27 -0.59
C TYR A 81 0.75 -13.66 0.57
N GLN A 82 2.06 -13.94 0.61
CA GLN A 82 2.96 -13.35 1.59
C GLN A 82 2.98 -11.82 1.45
N PHE A 83 2.95 -11.11 2.58
CA PHE A 83 2.96 -9.64 2.67
C PHE A 83 1.75 -8.92 2.05
N THR A 84 0.76 -9.64 1.52
CA THR A 84 -0.45 -9.06 0.91
C THR A 84 -1.65 -9.18 1.84
N SER A 85 -1.70 -8.30 2.83
CA SER A 85 -2.70 -8.35 3.92
C SER A 85 -3.80 -7.28 3.82
N ALA A 86 -3.73 -6.45 2.79
CA ALA A 86 -4.64 -5.36 2.46
C ALA A 86 -4.49 -4.94 0.98
N VAL A 87 -5.50 -4.25 0.42
CA VAL A 87 -5.50 -3.77 -0.98
C VAL A 87 -4.18 -3.06 -1.29
N ILE A 88 -3.76 -2.17 -0.39
CA ILE A 88 -2.43 -1.57 -0.34
C ILE A 88 -1.72 -2.12 0.90
N SER A 89 -0.55 -2.73 0.71
CA SER A 89 0.27 -3.23 1.81
C SER A 89 1.63 -2.55 1.81
N ILE A 90 2.03 -1.98 2.96
CA ILE A 90 3.35 -1.41 3.23
C ILE A 90 4.01 -2.29 4.28
N HIS A 91 4.90 -3.18 3.84
CA HIS A 91 5.35 -4.31 4.64
C HIS A 91 6.87 -4.52 4.51
N PRO A 92 7.71 -3.66 5.11
CA PRO A 92 9.13 -3.93 5.21
C PRO A 92 9.40 -5.10 6.17
N ILE A 93 10.45 -5.88 5.92
CA ILE A 93 10.92 -6.89 6.87
C ILE A 93 11.83 -6.22 7.90
N ILE A 94 11.31 -6.03 9.12
CA ILE A 94 12.04 -5.42 10.24
C ILE A 94 12.30 -6.50 11.31
N PRO A 95 13.57 -6.85 11.61
CA PRO A 95 13.90 -7.93 12.55
C PRO A 95 13.38 -7.72 13.98
N ASP A 96 13.44 -6.48 14.48
CA ASP A 96 12.90 -6.09 15.78
C ASP A 96 12.16 -4.76 15.64
N LEU A 97 10.84 -4.86 15.42
CA LEU A 97 9.97 -3.70 15.29
C LEU A 97 9.84 -2.94 16.63
N GLY A 98 9.96 -3.63 17.77
CA GLY A 98 9.80 -3.04 19.11
C GLY A 98 10.97 -2.14 19.50
N ALA A 99 12.19 -2.49 19.09
CA ALA A 99 13.39 -1.65 19.30
C ALA A 99 13.52 -0.50 18.30
N GLN A 100 12.63 -0.41 17.30
CA GLN A 100 12.73 0.59 16.25
C GLN A 100 12.44 2.02 16.78
N ARG A 101 13.37 2.94 16.52
CA ARG A 101 13.23 4.35 16.93
C ARG A 101 12.54 5.24 15.91
N GLN A 102 12.68 4.93 14.62
CA GLN A 102 12.11 5.71 13.52
C GLN A 102 11.49 4.75 12.49
N PRO A 103 10.30 5.08 11.94
CA PRO A 103 9.71 4.32 10.85
C PRO A 103 10.68 4.15 9.67
N PHE A 104 10.61 3.00 9.01
CA PHE A 104 11.42 2.70 7.84
C PHE A 104 10.90 3.43 6.61
N TYR A 105 9.60 3.44 6.37
CA TYR A 105 9.00 4.17 5.26
C TYR A 105 8.49 5.56 5.66
N GLY A 106 8.42 6.45 4.69
CA GLY A 106 8.00 7.83 4.91
C GLY A 106 9.11 8.74 5.44
N GLN A 107 8.87 10.04 5.40
CA GLN A 107 9.81 11.06 5.86
C GLN A 107 9.13 12.21 6.63
N GLY A 108 8.00 11.92 7.28
CA GLY A 108 7.19 12.87 8.04
C GLY A 108 5.76 13.00 7.51
N ALA A 109 4.97 13.84 8.19
CA ALA A 109 3.53 14.00 7.94
C ALA A 109 3.19 14.18 6.45
N GLY A 110 2.23 13.38 5.97
CA GLY A 110 1.76 13.43 4.59
C GLY A 110 2.76 12.93 3.55
N SER A 111 3.84 12.25 3.91
CA SER A 111 4.78 11.69 2.94
C SER A 111 4.21 10.49 2.18
N ILE A 112 3.25 9.76 2.75
CA ILE A 112 2.54 8.64 2.12
C ILE A 112 1.08 9.06 1.92
N ARG A 113 0.73 9.54 0.71
CA ARG A 113 -0.59 10.10 0.41
C ARG A 113 -1.45 9.09 -0.35
N ILE A 114 -2.62 8.74 0.19
CA ILE A 114 -3.64 7.91 -0.46
C ILE A 114 -4.89 8.78 -0.60
N LEU A 115 -5.10 9.32 -1.79
CA LEU A 115 -6.05 10.41 -2.03
C LEU A 115 -7.04 10.08 -3.15
N GLU A 116 -8.32 10.38 -2.97
CA GLU A 116 -9.29 10.39 -4.08
C GLU A 116 -9.41 9.04 -4.83
N ASN A 117 -9.05 7.91 -4.21
CA ASN A 117 -9.16 6.60 -4.85
C ASN A 117 -10.56 6.01 -4.64
N THR A 118 -10.96 5.11 -5.54
CA THR A 118 -12.18 4.31 -5.39
C THR A 118 -11.80 2.86 -5.08
N PHE A 119 -12.30 2.34 -3.96
CA PHE A 119 -12.13 0.96 -3.53
C PHE A 119 -13.46 0.21 -3.68
N ARG A 120 -13.64 -0.50 -4.79
CA ARG A 120 -14.72 -1.48 -4.97
C ARG A 120 -14.24 -2.81 -4.47
N THR A 121 -14.74 -3.25 -3.31
CA THR A 121 -14.17 -4.40 -2.61
C THR A 121 -15.24 -5.29 -1.98
N PHE A 122 -15.05 -6.59 -2.10
CA PHE A 122 -15.86 -7.61 -1.44
C PHE A 122 -15.43 -7.86 0.02
N ASP A 123 -14.17 -7.58 0.37
CA ASP A 123 -13.59 -7.79 1.71
C ASP A 123 -13.15 -6.47 2.39
N THR A 124 -12.69 -6.57 3.63
CA THR A 124 -12.50 -5.46 4.56
C THR A 124 -11.14 -4.72 4.45
N PRO A 125 -9.98 -5.40 4.27
CA PRO A 125 -8.68 -4.74 4.40
C PRO A 125 -8.30 -3.81 3.26
N LEU A 126 -8.17 -2.51 3.53
CA LEU A 126 -7.79 -1.50 2.53
C LEU A 126 -6.33 -1.09 2.63
N LEU A 127 -5.84 -0.84 3.85
CA LEU A 127 -4.45 -0.47 4.09
C LEU A 127 -3.89 -1.24 5.28
N HIS A 128 -2.79 -1.95 5.06
CA HIS A 128 -1.91 -2.42 6.11
C HIS A 128 -0.58 -1.69 5.96
N ALA A 129 -0.13 -1.00 7.01
CA ALA A 129 1.19 -0.41 7.03
C ALA A 129 1.98 -0.79 8.28
N ILE A 130 3.23 -1.17 8.07
CA ILE A 130 4.21 -1.46 9.10
C ILE A 130 5.34 -0.44 8.96
N SER A 131 5.82 0.09 10.09
CA SER A 131 7.00 0.94 10.15
C SER A 131 6.94 2.12 9.17
N THR A 132 5.80 2.83 9.15
CA THR A 132 5.54 3.92 8.19
C THR A 132 5.23 5.23 8.88
N ASP A 133 5.87 6.32 8.43
CA ASP A 133 5.61 7.69 8.87
C ASP A 133 4.74 8.44 7.85
N GLY A 134 3.78 9.24 8.34
CA GLY A 134 3.15 10.27 7.53
C GLY A 134 2.07 9.79 6.56
N ILE A 135 1.28 8.81 6.97
CA ILE A 135 0.14 8.33 6.19
C ILE A 135 -0.94 9.41 6.19
N LEU A 136 -1.32 9.88 5.01
CA LEU A 136 -2.48 10.72 4.78
C LEU A 136 -3.49 9.96 3.92
N TRP A 137 -4.66 9.67 4.47
CA TRP A 137 -5.78 9.04 3.78
C TRP A 137 -6.96 10.01 3.74
N ARG A 138 -7.36 10.43 2.53
CA ARG A 138 -8.41 11.45 2.37
C ARG A 138 -9.16 11.34 1.05
N ASP A 139 -10.45 11.65 1.10
CA ASP A 139 -11.37 11.72 -0.04
C ASP A 139 -11.47 10.39 -0.81
N ASN A 140 -11.18 9.26 -0.17
CA ASN A 140 -11.30 7.95 -0.80
C ASN A 140 -12.73 7.43 -0.68
N ARG A 141 -13.27 6.87 -1.76
CA ARG A 141 -14.61 6.28 -1.77
C ARG A 141 -14.53 4.76 -1.65
N ILE A 142 -15.36 4.19 -0.79
CA ILE A 142 -15.43 2.74 -0.58
C ILE A 142 -16.79 2.25 -1.05
N GLU A 143 -16.80 1.29 -1.95
CA GLU A 143 -17.99 0.75 -2.59
C GLU A 143 -18.02 -0.78 -2.35
N PRO A 144 -18.75 -1.26 -1.33
CA PRO A 144 -18.80 -2.69 -1.04
C PRO A 144 -19.41 -3.48 -2.20
N THR A 145 -18.80 -4.61 -2.56
CA THR A 145 -19.32 -5.55 -3.56
C THR A 145 -19.72 -6.87 -2.91
N ARG A 146 -20.33 -7.77 -3.68
CA ARG A 146 -20.65 -9.16 -3.28
C ARG A 146 -20.12 -10.17 -4.30
N SER A 147 -19.11 -9.77 -5.08
CA SER A 147 -18.54 -10.59 -6.16
C SER A 147 -17.88 -11.87 -5.64
N TYR A 148 -17.36 -11.82 -4.41
CA TYR A 148 -16.77 -12.95 -3.70
C TYR A 148 -17.19 -12.97 -2.22
N PRO A 149 -17.19 -14.14 -1.56
CA PRO A 149 -17.33 -14.19 -0.10
C PRO A 149 -16.08 -13.60 0.58
N LYS A 150 -16.28 -12.95 1.73
CA LYS A 150 -15.18 -12.54 2.60
C LYS A 150 -14.42 -13.76 3.10
N PHE A 151 -13.09 -13.68 3.10
CA PHE A 151 -12.24 -14.78 3.56
C PHE A 151 -10.92 -14.31 4.18
N HIS A 152 -10.54 -13.04 3.97
CA HIS A 152 -9.22 -12.57 4.34
C HIS A 152 -9.05 -12.57 5.87
N PRO A 153 -7.95 -13.08 6.46
CA PRO A 153 -7.81 -13.19 7.91
C PRO A 153 -7.69 -11.83 8.62
N ASN A 154 -7.09 -10.84 7.98
CA ASN A 154 -7.15 -9.45 8.46
C ASN A 154 -8.59 -8.95 8.30
N GLN A 155 -9.22 -8.55 9.41
CA GLN A 155 -10.57 -7.98 9.44
C GLN A 155 -10.58 -6.48 9.76
N LYS A 156 -9.40 -5.84 9.79
CA LYS A 156 -9.27 -4.39 10.00
C LYS A 156 -9.17 -3.69 8.66
N ARG A 157 -10.01 -2.67 8.46
CA ARG A 157 -9.96 -1.78 7.29
C ARG A 157 -8.60 -1.09 7.18
N PHE A 158 -8.12 -0.60 8.32
CA PHE A 158 -6.81 0.01 8.51
C PHE A 158 -6.06 -0.75 9.61
N LEU A 159 -4.91 -1.33 9.28
CA LEU A 159 -4.00 -1.97 10.23
C LEU A 159 -2.67 -1.22 10.22
N PHE A 160 -2.20 -0.80 11.40
CA PHE A 160 -0.98 -0.04 11.55
C PHE A 160 -0.11 -0.63 12.65
N GLU A 161 1.17 -0.84 12.35
CA GLU A 161 2.16 -1.40 13.27
C GLU A 161 3.43 -0.54 13.23
N GLY A 162 3.87 0.00 14.37
CA GLY A 162 5.07 0.86 14.41
C GLY A 162 5.00 2.12 13.53
N CYS A 163 3.79 2.61 13.23
CA CYS A 163 3.57 3.77 12.37
C CYS A 163 3.46 5.09 13.16
N ARG A 164 3.70 6.23 12.50
CA ARG A 164 3.61 7.59 13.07
C ARG A 164 2.95 8.56 12.10
N ASN A 165 2.47 9.70 12.62
CA ASN A 165 1.82 10.78 11.85
C ASN A 165 0.75 10.28 10.88
N ILE A 166 -0.23 9.52 11.41
CA ILE A 166 -1.35 8.99 10.63
C ILE A 166 -2.51 9.99 10.68
N ASP A 167 -2.96 10.44 9.52
CA ASP A 167 -4.11 11.32 9.32
C ASP A 167 -5.10 10.61 8.38
N ILE A 168 -6.24 10.18 8.93
CA ILE A 168 -7.35 9.61 8.18
C ILE A 168 -8.55 10.52 8.36
N ALA A 169 -9.08 11.03 7.25
CA ALA A 169 -10.25 11.90 7.28
C ALA A 169 -11.45 11.19 7.94
N PRO A 170 -12.23 11.86 8.81
CA PRO A 170 -13.39 11.26 9.47
C PRO A 170 -14.46 10.73 8.50
N SER A 171 -14.59 11.32 7.31
CA SER A 171 -15.47 10.84 6.25
C SER A 171 -15.14 9.42 5.77
N ASP A 172 -13.87 9.01 5.90
CA ASP A 172 -13.33 7.78 5.33
C ASP A 172 -13.23 6.66 6.39
N THR A 173 -13.58 6.95 7.65
CA THR A 173 -13.64 5.96 8.74
C THR A 173 -15.04 5.42 9.01
N ILE A 174 -16.09 6.12 8.55
CA ILE A 174 -17.50 5.80 8.80
C ILE A 174 -18.18 5.41 7.48
N GLN A 175 -17.96 4.17 7.03
CA GLN A 175 -18.73 3.51 5.97
C GLN A 175 -18.80 2.00 6.21
#